data_AF-A0A923XA04-F1
#
_entry.id   AF-A0A923XA04-F1
#
_cell.length_a   1.000
_cell.length_b   1.000
_cell.length_c   1.000
_cell.angle_alpha   90.00
_cell.angle_beta   90.00
_cell.angle_gamma   90.00
#
_symmetry.space_group_name_H-M   'P 1'
#
loop_
_entity.id
_entity.type
_entity.pdbx_description
1 polymer ?
#
loop_
_entity_poly.entity_id
_entity_poly.type
_entity_poly.pdbx_seq_one_letter_code
_entity_poly.pdbx_strand_id
1 'polypeptide(L)'
;MNTERVQNGLLVSLYVVLLALILVTKKPLCIDSNGVDKIDRVTATKTETIYRCSSQVKVPYSAYFEQTKDQLEGRIESVLLFLNKIDPLQSRFKITIDETKPIDFSVKDNQIRIGSNLLDSPGHFERAIFKIWLNERINTKVDQQNLFTEVAADFLYYAYNGSLNIEDPLVKLKTKIGNSRWPNVLKSKEGYCDSPWKISEHYSSCGSMELQNQLSNQTVLELSLRPLLTSVWIKSYSELSYKSKIVYLNKFSQYLQTQSLNSEKAIEVLLTDSHPLKQGMMNIKKVTDFLNSSNLVQSQKEYREFYARLAINLQQSGVNDSFAEAYFDYLFEYPDSLSTKSEFFKSLVALSIKNPSLQIAVKDQDQIWILPTQSSLPLKTFDQMKTQQHVFFACLGLKDINMSQFFNQTDKLLLIKGCDSNKKFDFASLVSGGVRSFSSHNKNLAFIQFHLPSFEMKAKELAHIKNFFELVKNRDVNKAEFQTLGWSQIKWYEDSQAYKPDAVIDAIELFRTDIN
;
A
#
# COMPACT_ATOMS: atom_id res chain seq x y z
N MET A 1 28.61 -67.07 49.35
CA MET A 1 27.53 -66.32 48.67
C MET A 1 28.15 -65.07 48.06
N ASN A 2 28.09 -64.92 46.73
CA ASN A 2 28.82 -63.89 45.98
C ASN A 2 28.27 -62.49 46.25
N THR A 3 28.95 -61.75 47.13
CA THR A 3 28.73 -60.34 47.43
C THR A 3 28.75 -59.45 46.18
N GLU A 4 29.58 -59.78 45.18
CA GLU A 4 29.61 -59.06 43.89
C GLU A 4 28.32 -59.19 43.07
N ARG A 5 27.65 -60.35 43.10
CA ARG A 5 26.37 -60.52 42.39
C ARG A 5 25.25 -59.69 43.03
N VAL A 6 25.29 -59.56 44.35
CA VAL A 6 24.33 -58.74 45.11
C VAL A 6 24.58 -57.25 44.87
N GLN A 7 25.84 -56.81 44.84
CA GLN A 7 26.20 -55.43 44.51
C GLN A 7 25.82 -55.04 43.08
N ASN A 8 26.09 -55.89 42.10
CA ASN A 8 25.71 -55.62 40.71
C ASN A 8 24.18 -55.61 40.53
N GLY A 9 23.45 -56.48 41.22
CA GLY A 9 21.98 -56.46 41.22
C GLY A 9 21.39 -55.17 41.81
N LEU A 10 21.96 -54.68 42.91
CA LEU A 10 21.56 -53.43 43.55
C LEU A 10 21.87 -52.20 42.67
N LEU A 11 23.03 -52.16 42.00
CA LEU A 11 23.40 -51.07 41.08
C LEU A 11 22.46 -51.02 39.87
N VAL A 12 22.13 -52.17 39.27
CA VAL A 12 21.18 -52.23 38.15
C VAL A 12 19.78 -51.82 38.62
N SER A 13 19.33 -52.29 39.78
CA SER A 13 18.04 -51.87 40.36
C SER A 13 18.00 -50.37 40.62
N LEU A 14 19.06 -49.79 41.18
CA LEU A 14 19.15 -48.36 41.44
C LEU A 14 19.12 -47.56 40.13
N TYR A 15 19.82 -48.02 39.09
CA TYR A 15 19.85 -47.38 37.78
C TYR A 15 18.48 -47.42 37.09
N VAL A 16 17.77 -48.55 37.16
CA VAL A 16 16.39 -48.69 36.64
C VAL A 16 15.42 -47.80 37.41
N VAL A 17 15.54 -47.73 38.74
CA VAL A 17 14.72 -46.84 39.57
C VAL A 17 15.01 -45.37 39.28
N LEU A 18 16.27 -44.98 39.06
CA LEU A 18 16.66 -43.63 38.66
C LEU A 18 16.13 -43.27 37.28
N LEU A 19 16.23 -44.18 36.30
CA LEU A 19 15.63 -43.99 34.97
C LEU A 19 14.11 -43.88 35.04
N ALA A 20 13.46 -44.71 35.85
CA ALA A 20 12.02 -44.63 36.09
C ALA A 20 11.64 -43.31 36.78
N LEU A 21 12.41 -42.85 37.77
CA LEU A 21 12.23 -41.55 38.42
C LEU A 21 12.45 -40.38 37.45
N ILE A 22 13.44 -40.44 36.57
CA ILE A 22 13.67 -39.41 35.54
C ILE A 22 12.50 -39.39 34.54
N LEU A 23 11.98 -40.56 34.15
CA LEU A 23 10.82 -40.67 33.27
C LEU A 23 9.52 -40.20 33.94
N VAL A 24 9.36 -40.43 35.24
CA VAL A 24 8.18 -39.99 36.03
C VAL A 24 8.27 -38.51 36.42
N THR A 25 9.48 -37.95 36.56
CA THR A 25 9.69 -36.53 36.88
C THR A 25 9.73 -35.61 35.66
N LYS A 26 9.63 -36.12 34.44
CA LYS A 26 9.39 -35.28 33.26
C LYS A 26 8.07 -34.53 33.45
N LYS A 27 8.17 -33.23 33.71
CA LYS A 27 7.00 -32.35 33.84
C LYS A 27 6.12 -32.51 32.59
N PRO A 28 4.79 -32.59 32.74
CA PRO A 28 3.91 -32.64 31.59
C PRO A 28 4.14 -31.39 30.72
N LEU A 29 4.26 -31.59 29.41
CA LEU A 29 4.31 -30.49 28.45
C LEU A 29 3.02 -29.66 28.57
N CYS A 30 3.16 -28.42 29.02
CA CYS A 30 2.06 -27.48 29.21
C CYS A 30 2.57 -26.06 28.94
N ILE A 31 1.69 -25.10 28.64
CA ILE A 31 2.06 -23.69 28.49
C ILE A 31 1.73 -22.89 29.76
N ASP A 32 2.68 -22.12 30.27
CA ASP A 32 2.42 -21.24 31.42
C ASP A 32 1.97 -19.87 30.89
N SER A 33 0.69 -19.75 30.57
CA SER A 33 0.12 -18.49 30.08
C SER A 33 -1.29 -18.29 30.61
N ASN A 34 -1.57 -17.08 31.08
CA ASN A 34 -2.91 -16.70 31.52
C ASN A 34 -3.87 -16.41 30.36
N GLY A 35 -3.34 -16.13 29.16
CA GLY A 35 -4.13 -15.77 27.98
C GLY A 35 -4.44 -16.94 27.04
N VAL A 36 -3.71 -18.05 27.12
CA VAL A 36 -3.87 -19.19 26.19
C VAL A 36 -4.46 -20.40 26.91
N ASP A 37 -5.48 -21.01 26.33
CA ASP A 37 -6.07 -22.24 26.88
C ASP A 37 -5.42 -23.51 26.32
N LYS A 38 -5.13 -23.51 25.01
CA LYS A 38 -4.70 -24.69 24.26
C LYS A 38 -3.90 -24.30 23.02
N ILE A 39 -2.87 -25.08 22.70
CA ILE A 39 -2.15 -25.01 21.44
C ILE A 39 -2.17 -26.38 20.78
N ASP A 40 -2.66 -26.43 19.55
CA ASP A 40 -2.63 -27.59 18.68
C ASP A 40 -1.59 -27.39 17.59
N ARG A 41 -0.78 -28.41 17.30
CA ARG A 41 0.08 -28.51 16.13
C ARG A 41 -0.44 -29.62 15.23
N VAL A 42 -0.89 -29.27 14.04
CA VAL A 42 -1.45 -30.18 13.05
C VAL A 42 -0.38 -30.48 12.00
N THR A 43 -0.01 -31.75 11.89
CA THR A 43 0.90 -32.28 10.87
C THR A 43 0.14 -33.20 9.91
N ALA A 44 0.78 -33.66 8.84
CA ALA A 44 0.16 -34.60 7.90
C ALA A 44 -0.25 -35.94 8.57
N THR A 45 0.43 -36.34 9.65
CA THR A 45 0.26 -37.66 10.27
C THR A 45 -0.42 -37.64 11.63
N LYS A 46 -0.38 -36.51 12.35
CA LYS A 46 -0.87 -36.42 13.73
C LYS A 46 -1.13 -34.98 14.16
N THR A 47 -1.95 -34.83 15.20
CA THR A 47 -2.09 -33.58 15.96
C THR A 47 -1.41 -33.74 17.31
N GLU A 48 -0.48 -32.84 17.62
CA GLU A 48 0.15 -32.72 18.93
C GLU A 48 -0.51 -31.56 19.69
N THR A 49 -0.73 -31.70 20.99
CA THR A 49 -1.46 -30.71 21.77
C THR A 49 -0.77 -30.43 23.09
N ILE A 50 -0.72 -29.16 23.49
CA ILE A 50 -0.42 -28.74 24.85
C ILE A 50 -1.56 -27.87 25.39
N TYR A 51 -1.82 -28.00 26.68
CA TYR A 51 -2.80 -27.18 27.41
C TYR A 51 -2.06 -26.24 28.36
N ARG A 52 -2.77 -25.22 28.84
CA ARG A 52 -2.27 -24.41 29.95
C ARG A 52 -1.93 -25.28 31.18
N CYS A 53 -0.86 -24.94 31.88
CA CYS A 53 -0.38 -25.73 33.03
C CYS A 53 -1.43 -25.84 34.15
N SER A 54 -2.24 -24.81 34.36
CA SER A 54 -3.33 -24.79 35.36
C SER A 54 -4.48 -25.75 35.06
N SER A 55 -4.61 -26.27 33.83
CA SER A 55 -5.63 -27.27 33.49
C SER A 55 -5.28 -28.69 33.94
N GLN A 56 -4.02 -28.96 34.30
CA GLN A 56 -3.55 -30.28 34.77
C GLN A 56 -3.89 -31.46 33.84
N VAL A 57 -4.03 -31.22 32.53
CA VAL A 57 -4.32 -32.25 31.54
C VAL A 57 -3.02 -32.95 31.14
N LYS A 58 -2.98 -34.28 31.25
CA LYS A 58 -1.86 -35.09 30.75
C LYS A 58 -1.92 -35.18 29.22
N VAL A 59 -0.83 -34.88 28.55
CA VAL A 59 -0.70 -34.95 27.09
C VAL A 59 0.46 -35.88 26.68
N PRO A 60 0.38 -36.52 25.48
CA PRO A 60 1.52 -37.25 24.93
C PRO A 60 2.74 -36.34 24.73
N TYR A 61 3.94 -36.92 24.85
CA TYR A 61 5.18 -36.19 24.58
C TYR A 61 5.24 -35.71 23.12
N SER A 62 5.63 -34.45 22.93
CA SER A 62 5.92 -33.85 21.61
C SER A 62 7.34 -33.28 21.64
N ALA A 63 8.20 -33.80 20.77
CA ALA A 63 9.56 -33.28 20.61
C ALA A 63 9.56 -31.84 20.08
N TYR A 64 8.55 -31.46 19.28
CA TYR A 64 8.39 -30.09 18.82
C TYR A 64 8.14 -29.15 19.99
N PHE A 65 7.14 -29.43 20.83
CA PHE A 65 6.82 -28.55 21.96
C PHE A 65 7.92 -28.52 23.01
N GLU A 66 8.65 -29.62 23.21
CA GLU A 66 9.85 -29.60 24.08
C GLU A 66 10.88 -28.55 23.63
N GLN A 67 11.01 -28.32 22.31
CA GLN A 67 11.99 -27.40 21.74
C GLN A 67 11.46 -25.98 21.58
N THR A 68 10.18 -25.81 21.24
CA THR A 68 9.62 -24.52 20.82
C THR A 68 8.75 -23.84 21.86
N LYS A 69 8.32 -24.56 22.90
CA LYS A 69 7.38 -24.04 23.90
C LYS A 69 7.87 -22.73 24.52
N ASP A 70 9.11 -22.69 25.02
CA ASP A 70 9.61 -21.52 25.75
C ASP A 70 9.66 -20.27 24.86
N GLN A 71 10.01 -20.43 23.58
CA GLN A 71 9.98 -19.34 22.60
C GLN A 71 8.55 -18.86 22.34
N LEU A 72 7.61 -19.78 22.15
CA LEU A 72 6.20 -19.44 21.90
C LEU A 72 5.56 -18.76 23.13
N GLU A 73 5.84 -19.29 24.33
CA GLU A 73 5.41 -18.73 25.61
C GLU A 73 5.95 -17.31 25.79
N GLY A 74 7.26 -17.09 25.58
CA GLY A 74 7.85 -15.75 25.68
C GLY A 74 7.23 -14.73 24.72
N ARG A 75 6.89 -15.14 23.48
CA ARG A 75 6.18 -14.27 22.52
C ARG A 75 4.77 -13.92 23.00
N ILE A 76 4.02 -14.90 23.50
CA ILE A 76 2.68 -14.71 24.05
C ILE A 76 2.74 -13.76 25.26
N GLU A 77 3.57 -14.07 26.24
CA GLU A 77 3.70 -13.30 27.48
C GLU A 77 4.10 -11.86 27.22
N SER A 78 5.04 -11.62 26.29
CA SER A 78 5.48 -10.28 25.94
C SER A 78 4.33 -9.41 25.43
N VAL A 79 3.46 -9.96 24.58
CA VAL A 79 2.26 -9.25 24.09
C VAL A 79 1.24 -9.07 25.21
N LEU A 80 0.99 -10.09 26.03
CA LEU A 80 0.04 -10.00 27.15
C LEU A 80 0.48 -8.96 28.19
N LEU A 81 1.78 -8.88 28.51
CA LEU A 81 2.33 -7.87 29.42
C LEU A 81 2.14 -6.45 28.89
N PHE A 82 2.24 -6.27 27.58
CA PHE A 82 1.93 -4.98 26.95
C PHE A 82 0.43 -4.66 27.04
N LEU A 83 -0.44 -5.61 26.67
CA LEU A 83 -1.90 -5.43 26.74
C LEU A 83 -2.37 -5.15 28.17
N ASN A 84 -1.81 -5.82 29.18
CA ASN A 84 -2.15 -5.59 30.59
C ASN A 84 -1.85 -4.15 31.07
N LYS A 85 -0.97 -3.40 30.40
CA LYS A 85 -0.71 -1.98 30.70
C LYS A 85 -1.78 -1.06 30.13
N ILE A 86 -2.48 -1.51 29.08
CA ILE A 86 -3.52 -0.75 28.39
C ILE A 86 -4.89 -1.18 28.93
N ASP A 87 -5.25 -2.43 28.69
CA ASP A 87 -6.47 -3.09 29.14
C ASP A 87 -6.33 -4.61 28.88
N PRO A 88 -6.43 -5.50 29.87
CA PRO A 88 -6.16 -6.93 29.70
C PRO A 88 -7.16 -7.64 28.78
N LEU A 89 -6.75 -8.74 28.13
CA LEU A 89 -7.69 -9.63 27.42
C LEU A 89 -8.78 -10.14 28.37
N GLN A 90 -10.04 -10.10 27.91
CA GLN A 90 -11.18 -10.58 28.70
C GLN A 90 -11.34 -12.08 28.60
N SER A 91 -10.94 -12.65 27.46
CA SER A 91 -11.13 -14.05 27.14
C SER A 91 -9.82 -14.70 26.73
N ARG A 92 -9.72 -16.00 27.05
CA ARG A 92 -8.57 -16.82 26.65
C ARG A 92 -8.74 -17.30 25.23
N PHE A 93 -7.63 -17.48 24.54
CA PHE A 93 -7.62 -17.90 23.15
C PHE A 93 -6.94 -19.25 22.94
N LYS A 94 -7.22 -19.84 21.78
CA LYS A 94 -6.66 -21.12 21.32
C LYS A 94 -5.81 -20.87 20.09
N ILE A 95 -4.73 -21.62 19.96
CA ILE A 95 -3.81 -21.53 18.81
C ILE A 95 -3.82 -22.88 18.09
N THR A 96 -3.93 -22.87 16.77
CA THR A 96 -3.72 -24.02 15.89
C THR A 96 -2.60 -23.68 14.92
N ILE A 97 -1.48 -24.38 15.05
CA ILE A 97 -0.31 -24.31 14.17
C ILE A 97 -0.49 -25.39 13.09
N ASP A 98 -0.70 -24.97 11.84
CA ASP A 98 -0.95 -25.89 10.72
C ASP A 98 0.30 -26.03 9.84
N GLU A 99 0.99 -27.17 9.95
CA GLU A 99 2.16 -27.44 9.11
C GLU A 99 1.78 -27.95 7.72
N THR A 100 0.55 -28.45 7.55
CA THR A 100 0.07 -28.91 6.23
C THR A 100 -0.28 -27.74 5.33
N LYS A 101 -0.55 -26.56 5.93
CA LYS A 101 -0.84 -25.32 5.22
C LYS A 101 0.02 -24.17 5.76
N PRO A 102 1.30 -24.09 5.35
CA PRO A 102 2.30 -23.23 5.99
C PRO A 102 2.03 -21.72 5.86
N ILE A 103 1.18 -21.32 4.91
CA ILE A 103 0.80 -19.91 4.65
C ILE A 103 -0.67 -19.61 4.92
N ASP A 104 -1.40 -20.53 5.57
CA ASP A 104 -2.79 -20.31 5.95
C ASP A 104 -2.89 -19.48 7.24
N PHE A 105 -3.89 -18.62 7.33
CA PHE A 105 -4.08 -17.75 8.47
C PHE A 105 -5.54 -17.39 8.65
N SER A 106 -6.03 -17.49 9.88
CA SER A 106 -7.32 -16.94 10.25
C SER A 106 -7.39 -16.61 11.73
N VAL A 107 -7.99 -15.46 12.05
CA VAL A 107 -8.43 -15.13 13.40
C VAL A 107 -9.95 -15.13 13.39
N LYS A 108 -10.57 -16.06 14.12
CA LYS A 108 -12.02 -16.14 14.28
C LYS A 108 -12.35 -16.32 15.75
N ASP A 109 -13.21 -15.47 16.28
CA ASP A 109 -13.50 -15.40 17.71
C ASP A 109 -12.19 -15.33 18.50
N ASN A 110 -11.99 -16.24 19.45
CA ASN A 110 -10.76 -16.39 20.23
C ASN A 110 -9.89 -17.55 19.73
N GLN A 111 -9.86 -17.78 18.42
CA GLN A 111 -9.06 -18.83 17.80
C GLN A 111 -8.12 -18.25 16.74
N ILE A 112 -6.84 -18.56 16.90
CA ILE A 112 -5.79 -18.27 15.92
C ILE A 112 -5.48 -19.57 15.20
N ARG A 113 -5.71 -19.63 13.89
CA ARG A 113 -5.12 -20.64 13.02
C ARG A 113 -4.00 -19.99 12.24
N ILE A 114 -2.80 -20.55 12.32
CA ILE A 114 -1.60 -19.98 11.72
C ILE A 114 -0.73 -21.09 11.12
N GLY A 115 -0.34 -20.93 9.86
CA GLY A 115 0.60 -21.81 9.19
C GLY A 115 2.02 -21.63 9.75
N SER A 116 2.83 -22.69 9.68
CA SER A 116 4.20 -22.68 10.23
C SER A 116 5.06 -21.52 9.70
N ASN A 117 5.06 -21.24 8.39
CA ASN A 117 5.89 -20.16 7.83
C ASN A 117 5.45 -18.77 8.33
N LEU A 118 4.15 -18.57 8.55
CA LEU A 118 3.63 -17.32 9.12
C LEU A 118 3.91 -17.20 10.62
N LEU A 119 3.92 -18.31 11.36
CA LEU A 119 4.32 -18.31 12.77
C LEU A 119 5.79 -17.90 12.93
N ASP A 120 6.66 -18.42 12.04
CA ASP A 120 8.10 -18.16 12.06
C ASP A 120 8.45 -16.76 11.56
N SER A 121 7.66 -16.17 10.66
CA SER A 121 7.88 -14.81 10.18
C SER A 121 7.43 -13.74 11.20
N PRO A 122 8.28 -12.74 11.51
CA PRO A 122 7.98 -11.72 12.49
C PRO A 122 6.68 -10.94 12.24
N GLY A 123 5.91 -10.74 13.31
CA GLY A 123 4.78 -9.82 13.38
C GLY A 123 3.41 -10.44 13.10
N HIS A 124 3.32 -11.57 12.40
CA HIS A 124 2.02 -12.18 12.08
C HIS A 124 1.30 -12.73 13.32
N PHE A 125 2.03 -13.44 14.17
CA PHE A 125 1.48 -14.05 15.39
C PHE A 125 1.09 -13.00 16.44
N GLU A 126 1.95 -12.00 16.68
CA GLU A 126 1.68 -10.93 17.63
C GLU A 126 0.45 -10.11 17.18
N ARG A 127 0.34 -9.83 15.87
CA ARG A 127 -0.85 -9.19 15.29
C ARG A 127 -2.10 -10.04 15.46
N ALA A 128 -2.01 -11.37 15.38
CA ALA A 128 -3.16 -12.23 15.62
C ALA A 128 -3.73 -12.04 17.04
N ILE A 129 -2.85 -11.92 18.04
CA ILE A 129 -3.24 -11.64 19.44
C ILE A 129 -3.86 -10.24 19.55
N PHE A 130 -3.27 -9.22 18.90
CA PHE A 130 -3.86 -7.88 18.85
C PHE A 130 -5.24 -7.87 18.19
N LYS A 131 -5.46 -8.65 17.13
CA LYS A 131 -6.77 -8.78 16.48
C LYS A 131 -7.81 -9.38 17.42
N ILE A 132 -7.47 -10.41 18.20
CA ILE A 132 -8.36 -10.94 19.25
C ILE A 132 -8.71 -9.84 20.26
N TRP A 133 -7.71 -9.11 20.74
CA TRP A 133 -7.91 -8.01 21.70
C TRP A 133 -8.80 -6.89 21.16
N LEU A 134 -8.64 -6.53 19.87
CA LEU A 134 -9.47 -5.55 19.18
C LEU A 134 -10.91 -6.02 19.02
N ASN A 135 -11.12 -7.30 18.67
CA ASN A 135 -12.45 -7.88 18.50
C ASN A 135 -13.28 -7.86 19.79
N GLU A 136 -12.66 -7.93 20.97
CA GLU A 136 -13.34 -7.79 22.26
C GLU A 136 -13.86 -6.35 22.53
N ARG A 137 -13.36 -5.35 21.80
CA ARG A 137 -13.53 -3.91 22.15
C ARG A 137 -14.24 -3.10 21.08
N ILE A 138 -14.12 -3.47 19.82
CA ILE A 138 -14.72 -2.74 18.71
C ILE A 138 -16.21 -3.12 18.60
N ASN A 139 -17.09 -2.18 18.92
CA ASN A 139 -18.55 -2.40 19.04
C ASN A 139 -19.34 -2.16 17.74
N THR A 140 -18.83 -2.59 16.57
CA THR A 140 -19.47 -2.33 15.26
C THR A 140 -19.79 -3.58 14.46
N LYS A 141 -20.86 -3.53 13.65
CA LYS A 141 -21.31 -4.64 12.80
C LYS A 141 -20.44 -4.76 11.54
N VAL A 142 -19.55 -5.77 11.56
CA VAL A 142 -19.01 -6.65 10.48
C VAL A 142 -18.46 -6.04 9.17
N ASP A 143 -19.10 -5.08 8.49
CA ASP A 143 -18.67 -4.67 7.13
C ASP A 143 -17.70 -3.48 7.10
N GLN A 144 -17.53 -2.78 8.22
CA GLN A 144 -16.70 -1.57 8.34
C GLN A 144 -15.35 -1.82 9.03
N GLN A 145 -15.04 -3.08 9.39
CA GLN A 145 -13.97 -3.42 10.33
C GLN A 145 -12.64 -3.79 9.67
N ASN A 146 -12.62 -4.29 8.44
CA ASN A 146 -11.39 -4.93 7.94
C ASN A 146 -10.23 -3.95 7.83
N LEU A 147 -10.38 -2.82 7.14
CA LEU A 147 -9.30 -1.83 7.05
C LEU A 147 -8.94 -1.22 8.41
N PHE A 148 -9.94 -0.83 9.20
CA PHE A 148 -9.70 -0.20 10.51
C PHE A 148 -8.98 -1.16 11.47
N THR A 149 -9.46 -2.39 11.61
CA THR A 149 -8.87 -3.41 12.48
C THR A 149 -7.44 -3.74 12.07
N GLU A 150 -7.16 -3.82 10.76
CA GLU A 150 -5.79 -4.05 10.28
C GLU A 150 -4.85 -2.89 10.59
N VAL A 151 -5.31 -1.64 10.42
CA VAL A 151 -4.54 -0.43 10.77
C VAL A 151 -4.33 -0.33 12.29
N ALA A 152 -5.36 -0.62 13.09
CA ALA A 152 -5.26 -0.62 14.55
C ALA A 152 -4.32 -1.72 15.07
N ALA A 153 -4.36 -2.92 14.45
CA ALA A 153 -3.44 -4.01 14.79
C ALA A 153 -1.98 -3.66 14.44
N ASP A 154 -1.75 -2.98 13.31
CA ASP A 154 -0.42 -2.46 12.96
C ASP A 154 0.06 -1.40 13.95
N PHE A 155 -0.83 -0.50 14.36
CA PHE A 155 -0.53 0.52 15.36
C PHE A 155 -0.15 -0.11 16.71
N LEU A 156 -0.91 -1.10 17.19
CA LEU A 156 -0.59 -1.81 18.44
C LEU A 156 0.74 -2.55 18.33
N TYR A 157 1.00 -3.21 17.21
CA TYR A 157 2.29 -3.85 16.96
C TYR A 157 3.45 -2.84 16.97
N TYR A 158 3.28 -1.67 16.34
CA TYR A 158 4.25 -0.58 16.39
C TYR A 158 4.44 -0.05 17.82
N ALA A 159 3.37 0.15 18.59
CA ALA A 159 3.44 0.63 19.97
C ALA A 159 4.13 -0.37 20.90
N TYR A 160 3.95 -1.67 20.65
CA TYR A 160 4.59 -2.77 21.36
C TYR A 160 6.09 -2.90 21.02
N ASN A 161 6.42 -2.94 19.73
CA ASN A 161 7.76 -3.29 19.24
C ASN A 161 8.65 -2.07 18.92
N GLY A 162 8.09 -0.86 18.95
CA GLY A 162 8.76 0.39 18.56
C GLY A 162 8.99 0.56 17.05
N SER A 163 8.65 -0.46 16.25
CA SER A 163 8.79 -0.45 14.78
C SER A 163 7.79 -1.39 14.13
N LEU A 164 7.34 -1.05 12.92
CA LEU A 164 6.44 -1.89 12.11
C LEU A 164 7.26 -2.65 11.07
N ASN A 165 7.64 -3.87 11.40
CA ASN A 165 8.48 -4.76 10.59
C ASN A 165 7.79 -6.11 10.41
N ILE A 166 6.63 -6.11 9.75
CA ILE A 166 5.90 -7.35 9.44
C ILE A 166 6.59 -7.95 8.22
N GLU A 167 7.06 -9.20 8.34
CA GLU A 167 7.84 -9.86 7.31
C GLU A 167 6.98 -10.77 6.44
N ASP A 168 7.07 -10.61 5.13
CA ASP A 168 6.46 -11.53 4.19
C ASP A 168 7.12 -12.92 4.28
N PRO A 169 6.38 -14.00 4.62
CA PRO A 169 6.92 -15.35 4.76
C PRO A 169 7.53 -15.93 3.48
N LEU A 170 7.11 -15.46 2.30
CA LEU A 170 7.55 -15.99 1.01
C LEU A 170 8.76 -15.24 0.47
N VAL A 171 8.72 -13.91 0.47
CA VAL A 171 9.78 -13.07 -0.12
C VAL A 171 10.69 -12.40 0.90
N LYS A 172 10.40 -12.54 2.20
CA LYS A 172 11.17 -11.96 3.32
C LYS A 172 11.29 -10.43 3.28
N LEU A 173 10.44 -9.78 2.49
CA LEU A 173 10.31 -8.33 2.46
C LEU A 173 9.55 -7.85 3.69
N LYS A 174 9.99 -6.75 4.27
CA LYS A 174 9.35 -6.15 5.45
C LYS A 174 8.53 -4.93 5.07
N THR A 175 7.42 -4.71 5.78
CA THR A 175 6.65 -3.48 5.67
C THR A 175 7.51 -2.25 5.99
N LYS A 176 7.21 -1.13 5.32
CA LYS A 176 7.93 0.15 5.50
C LYS A 176 6.94 1.30 5.60
N ILE A 177 7.05 2.09 6.68
CA ILE A 177 6.23 3.27 6.96
C ILE A 177 6.77 4.49 6.19
N GLY A 178 5.88 5.43 5.83
CA GLY A 178 6.24 6.82 5.50
C GLY A 178 6.41 7.15 4.02
N ASN A 179 6.41 6.15 3.14
CA ASN A 179 6.53 6.34 1.69
C ASN A 179 5.18 6.34 0.96
N SER A 180 4.09 6.15 1.70
CA SER A 180 2.74 5.98 1.16
C SER A 180 2.12 7.34 0.85
N ARG A 181 1.64 7.53 -0.37
CA ARG A 181 0.93 8.73 -0.79
C ARG A 181 -0.38 8.38 -1.48
N TRP A 182 -1.37 9.23 -1.30
CA TRP A 182 -2.59 9.19 -2.08
C TRP A 182 -2.34 9.80 -3.46
N PRO A 183 -2.87 9.23 -4.56
CA PRO A 183 -3.57 7.94 -4.68
C PRO A 183 -2.66 6.72 -4.95
N ASN A 184 -1.34 6.89 -4.97
CA ASN A 184 -0.33 5.88 -5.34
C ASN A 184 -0.41 4.55 -4.54
N VAL A 185 -1.10 4.58 -3.40
CA VAL A 185 -1.32 3.42 -2.53
C VAL A 185 -2.32 2.43 -3.11
N LEU A 186 -3.21 2.84 -4.02
CA LEU A 186 -4.14 1.96 -4.69
C LEU A 186 -3.40 0.97 -5.61
N LYS A 187 -3.77 -0.31 -5.53
CA LYS A 187 -3.15 -1.40 -6.30
C LYS A 187 -4.21 -2.22 -7.03
N SER A 188 -3.81 -2.86 -8.12
CA SER A 188 -4.51 -4.03 -8.64
C SER A 188 -4.38 -5.23 -7.69
N LYS A 189 -5.07 -6.32 -8.01
CA LYS A 189 -4.93 -7.61 -7.31
C LYS A 189 -3.49 -8.11 -7.29
N GLU A 190 -2.85 -8.09 -8.47
CA GLU A 190 -1.47 -8.54 -8.65
C GLU A 190 -0.54 -7.66 -7.82
N GLY A 191 -0.69 -6.33 -7.93
CA GLY A 191 0.09 -5.38 -7.17
C GLY A 191 -0.06 -5.46 -5.65
N TYR A 192 -1.27 -5.79 -5.19
CA TYR A 192 -1.55 -6.05 -3.79
C TYR A 192 -0.88 -7.33 -3.32
N CYS A 193 -0.93 -8.40 -4.12
CA CYS A 193 -0.31 -9.68 -3.78
C CYS A 193 1.22 -9.64 -3.83
N ASP A 194 1.82 -8.80 -4.67
CA ASP A 194 3.26 -8.55 -4.71
C ASP A 194 3.74 -7.61 -3.58
N SER A 195 2.83 -6.90 -2.93
CA SER A 195 3.13 -5.97 -1.85
C SER A 195 3.44 -6.69 -0.54
N PRO A 196 4.37 -6.19 0.29
CA PRO A 196 4.54 -6.67 1.67
C PRO A 196 3.38 -6.26 2.59
N TRP A 197 2.45 -5.43 2.12
CA TRP A 197 1.30 -4.93 2.89
C TRP A 197 0.03 -5.79 2.79
N LYS A 198 0.05 -6.90 2.05
CA LYS A 198 -1.05 -7.86 2.07
C LYS A 198 -1.30 -8.38 3.49
N ILE A 199 -2.56 -8.63 3.82
CA ILE A 199 -2.93 -9.10 5.15
C ILE A 199 -2.61 -10.60 5.27
N SER A 200 -2.42 -11.07 6.50
CA SER A 200 -2.05 -12.46 6.77
C SER A 200 -3.05 -13.45 6.15
N GLU A 201 -4.35 -13.13 6.20
CA GLU A 201 -5.45 -13.94 5.66
C GLU A 201 -5.41 -14.10 4.14
N HIS A 202 -4.70 -13.24 3.41
CA HIS A 202 -4.68 -13.24 1.96
C HIS A 202 -3.47 -13.96 1.35
N TYR A 203 -2.54 -14.46 2.16
CA TYR A 203 -1.34 -15.15 1.64
C TYR A 203 -1.69 -16.39 0.82
N SER A 204 -2.64 -17.20 1.29
CA SER A 204 -3.12 -18.37 0.54
C SER A 204 -3.77 -17.95 -0.79
N SER A 205 -4.60 -16.90 -0.79
CA SER A 205 -5.26 -16.38 -1.99
C SER A 205 -4.29 -15.71 -2.97
N CYS A 206 -3.14 -15.22 -2.50
CA CYS A 206 -2.13 -14.58 -3.35
C CYS A 206 -1.17 -15.58 -4.02
N GLY A 207 -1.28 -16.88 -3.74
CA GLY A 207 -0.31 -17.90 -4.20
C GLY A 207 -0.35 -18.23 -5.70
N SER A 208 -1.44 -17.96 -6.41
CA SER A 208 -1.55 -18.14 -7.87
C SER A 208 -2.57 -17.16 -8.48
N MET A 209 -2.50 -16.90 -9.80
CA MET A 209 -3.48 -16.03 -10.47
C MET A 209 -4.93 -16.54 -10.32
N GLU A 210 -5.13 -17.85 -10.30
CA GLU A 210 -6.46 -18.46 -10.11
C GLU A 210 -7.02 -18.18 -8.71
N LEU A 211 -6.17 -18.25 -7.69
CA LEU A 211 -6.54 -17.95 -6.31
C LEU A 211 -6.74 -16.44 -6.09
N GLN A 212 -5.99 -15.60 -6.80
CA GLN A 212 -6.14 -14.14 -6.76
C GLN A 212 -7.53 -13.70 -7.27
N ASN A 213 -8.13 -14.47 -8.17
CA ASN A 213 -9.49 -14.19 -8.64
C ASN A 213 -10.55 -14.34 -7.53
N GLN A 214 -10.26 -15.08 -6.46
CA GLN A 214 -11.12 -15.20 -5.29
C GLN A 214 -11.13 -13.94 -4.42
N LEU A 215 -10.11 -13.08 -4.54
CA LEU A 215 -10.11 -11.77 -3.87
C LEU A 215 -11.12 -10.84 -4.57
N SER A 216 -11.92 -10.13 -3.80
CA SER A 216 -12.76 -9.06 -4.35
C SER A 216 -11.90 -7.85 -4.71
N ASN A 217 -12.15 -7.25 -5.88
CA ASN A 217 -11.52 -5.97 -6.25
C ASN A 217 -11.78 -4.89 -5.20
N GLN A 218 -12.99 -4.85 -4.64
CA GLN A 218 -13.35 -3.89 -3.61
C GLN A 218 -12.53 -4.08 -2.34
N THR A 219 -12.35 -5.32 -1.88
CA THR A 219 -11.53 -5.64 -0.70
C THR A 219 -10.05 -5.29 -0.93
N VAL A 220 -9.53 -5.56 -2.13
CA VAL A 220 -8.15 -5.20 -2.49
C VAL A 220 -7.96 -3.69 -2.48
N LEU A 221 -8.87 -2.94 -3.08
CA LEU A 221 -8.83 -1.47 -3.10
C LEU A 221 -8.90 -0.88 -1.69
N GLU A 222 -9.79 -1.41 -0.86
CA GLU A 222 -9.90 -1.01 0.54
C GLU A 222 -8.59 -1.28 1.32
N LEU A 223 -8.08 -2.51 1.29
CA LEU A 223 -6.87 -2.88 2.04
C LEU A 223 -5.59 -2.27 1.47
N SER A 224 -5.59 -1.84 0.21
CA SER A 224 -4.49 -1.08 -0.38
C SER A 224 -4.27 0.27 0.32
N LEU A 225 -5.26 0.78 1.08
CA LEU A 225 -5.13 2.00 1.89
C LEU A 225 -4.39 1.79 3.21
N ARG A 226 -4.29 0.55 3.69
CA ARG A 226 -3.60 0.18 4.94
C ARG A 226 -2.20 0.83 5.07
N PRO A 227 -1.29 0.75 4.07
CA PRO A 227 0.01 1.43 4.14
C PRO A 227 -0.06 2.94 4.36
N LEU A 228 -1.05 3.63 3.82
CA LEU A 228 -1.26 5.07 4.01
C LEU A 228 -1.76 5.36 5.43
N LEU A 229 -2.86 4.72 5.81
CA LEU A 229 -3.54 4.96 7.07
C LEU A 229 -2.67 4.56 8.26
N THR A 230 -1.99 3.42 8.20
CA THR A 230 -1.03 3.00 9.23
C THR A 230 0.11 4.00 9.34
N SER A 231 0.65 4.51 8.22
CA SER A 231 1.74 5.48 8.25
C SER A 231 1.33 6.80 8.88
N VAL A 232 0.16 7.32 8.50
CA VAL A 232 -0.40 8.55 9.06
C VAL A 232 -0.71 8.38 10.55
N TRP A 233 -1.36 7.28 10.94
CA TRP A 233 -1.72 7.03 12.34
C TRP A 233 -0.48 6.97 13.23
N ILE A 234 0.53 6.19 12.82
CA ILE A 234 1.79 6.09 13.54
C ILE A 234 2.50 7.44 13.62
N LYS A 235 2.56 8.20 12.51
CA LYS A 235 3.17 9.53 12.50
C LYS A 235 2.48 10.47 13.48
N SER A 236 1.14 10.55 13.44
CA SER A 236 0.36 11.39 14.35
C SER A 236 0.53 11.03 15.82
N TYR A 237 0.60 9.73 16.14
CA TYR A 237 0.92 9.28 17.49
C TYR A 237 2.37 9.60 17.88
N SER A 238 3.32 9.44 16.97
CA SER A 238 4.75 9.65 17.22
C SER A 238 5.08 11.12 17.53
N GLU A 239 4.27 12.05 17.02
CA GLU A 239 4.40 13.48 17.24
C GLU A 239 3.79 13.97 18.57
N LEU A 240 3.04 13.11 19.27
CA LEU A 240 2.58 13.42 20.63
C LEU A 240 3.76 13.48 21.61
N SER A 241 3.62 14.29 22.66
CA SER A 241 4.58 14.28 23.77
C SER A 241 4.66 12.89 24.44
N TYR A 242 5.77 12.56 25.08
CA TYR A 242 5.94 11.26 25.77
C TYR A 242 4.82 11.00 26.79
N LYS A 243 4.44 12.02 27.58
CA LYS A 243 3.33 11.92 28.53
C LYS A 243 2.00 11.66 27.80
N SER A 244 1.76 12.37 26.71
CA SER A 244 0.54 12.23 25.90
C SER A 244 0.45 10.85 25.25
N LYS A 245 1.57 10.25 24.83
CA LYS A 245 1.62 8.88 24.29
C LYS A 245 1.15 7.84 25.31
N ILE A 246 1.64 7.93 26.54
CA ILE A 246 1.23 7.03 27.64
C ILE A 246 -0.27 7.18 27.93
N VAL A 247 -0.74 8.43 28.08
CA VAL A 247 -2.18 8.71 28.34
C VAL A 247 -3.07 8.23 27.19
N TYR A 248 -2.63 8.43 25.95
CA TYR A 248 -3.31 7.94 24.76
C TYR A 248 -3.46 6.41 24.82
N LEU A 249 -2.34 5.68 24.97
CA LEU A 249 -2.39 4.21 25.04
C LEU A 249 -3.25 3.70 26.19
N ASN A 250 -3.12 4.25 27.40
CA ASN A 250 -3.90 3.80 28.57
C ASN A 250 -5.42 3.96 28.40
N LYS A 251 -5.88 4.90 27.56
CA LYS A 251 -7.31 5.10 27.26
C LYS A 251 -7.74 4.51 25.93
N PHE A 252 -6.85 3.78 25.24
CA PHE A 252 -7.10 3.32 23.88
C PHE A 252 -8.28 2.33 23.80
N SER A 253 -8.44 1.47 24.80
CA SER A 253 -9.62 0.58 24.89
C SER A 253 -10.93 1.38 24.95
N GLN A 254 -11.00 2.40 25.83
CA GLN A 254 -12.15 3.30 25.93
C GLN A 254 -12.39 4.07 24.62
N TYR A 255 -11.32 4.44 23.91
CA TYR A 255 -11.42 5.08 22.61
C TYR A 255 -12.14 4.19 21.60
N LEU A 256 -11.74 2.93 21.50
CA LEU A 256 -12.37 1.96 20.58
C LEU A 256 -13.84 1.69 20.92
N GLN A 257 -14.18 1.58 22.21
CA GLN A 257 -15.54 1.28 22.67
C GLN A 257 -16.55 2.42 22.45
N THR A 258 -16.06 3.66 22.35
CA THR A 258 -16.91 4.86 22.23
C THR A 258 -17.08 5.35 20.81
N GLN A 259 -16.52 4.65 19.82
CA GLN A 259 -16.65 5.00 18.41
C GLN A 259 -18.01 4.54 17.88
N SER A 260 -18.67 5.39 17.08
CA SER A 260 -19.92 5.04 16.41
C SER A 260 -20.04 5.80 15.08
N LEU A 261 -20.40 5.09 14.01
CA LEU A 261 -20.79 5.73 12.76
C LEU A 261 -22.31 5.88 12.76
N ASN A 262 -22.80 7.13 12.78
CA ASN A 262 -24.23 7.39 12.64
C ASN A 262 -24.74 6.87 11.29
N SER A 263 -25.90 6.23 11.30
CA SER A 263 -26.51 5.53 10.16
C SER A 263 -26.76 6.42 8.94
N GLU A 264 -27.01 7.73 9.11
CA GLU A 264 -27.23 8.67 8.00
C GLU A 264 -25.98 8.86 7.11
N LYS A 265 -24.79 8.95 7.72
CA LYS A 265 -23.51 8.99 6.98
C LYS A 265 -23.18 7.64 6.32
N ALA A 266 -23.74 6.54 6.81
CA ALA A 266 -23.57 5.21 6.23
C ALA A 266 -24.51 4.94 5.04
N ILE A 267 -25.61 5.69 4.90
CA ILE A 267 -26.57 5.56 3.79
C ILE A 267 -26.11 6.31 2.54
N GLU A 268 -25.47 7.48 2.69
CA GLU A 268 -24.83 8.22 1.57
C GLU A 268 -23.73 7.39 0.87
N VAL A 269 -23.16 6.41 1.59
CA VAL A 269 -22.10 5.50 1.13
C VAL A 269 -22.65 4.41 0.20
N LEU A 270 -23.90 3.96 0.39
CA LEU A 270 -24.47 2.82 -0.33
C LEU A 270 -24.91 3.16 -1.76
N LEU A 271 -24.98 4.45 -2.12
CA LEU A 271 -25.50 4.93 -3.40
C LEU A 271 -24.41 5.41 -4.37
N THR A 272 -23.16 4.99 -4.20
CA THR A 272 -22.05 5.59 -4.98
C THR A 272 -21.36 4.62 -5.93
N ASP A 273 -21.07 5.14 -7.14
CA ASP A 273 -20.39 4.50 -8.27
C ASP A 273 -19.25 3.55 -7.90
N SER A 274 -19.04 2.56 -8.78
CA SER A 274 -17.98 1.54 -8.73
C SER A 274 -16.54 2.08 -8.87
N HIS A 275 -16.33 3.40 -8.71
CA HIS A 275 -15.10 4.07 -9.05
C HIS A 275 -14.04 3.94 -7.93
N PRO A 276 -12.84 3.36 -8.18
CA PRO A 276 -11.87 3.04 -7.13
C PRO A 276 -11.35 4.25 -6.33
N LEU A 277 -11.16 5.42 -6.95
CA LEU A 277 -10.73 6.62 -6.22
C LEU A 277 -11.81 7.14 -5.26
N LYS A 278 -13.07 7.10 -5.70
CA LYS A 278 -14.22 7.49 -4.90
C LYS A 278 -14.37 6.53 -3.72
N GLN A 279 -14.29 5.22 -3.98
CA GLN A 279 -14.29 4.20 -2.94
C GLN A 279 -13.12 4.34 -1.97
N GLY A 280 -11.91 4.59 -2.50
CA GLY A 280 -10.70 4.80 -1.69
C GLY A 280 -10.84 5.99 -0.74
N MET A 281 -11.24 7.15 -1.27
CA MET A 281 -11.46 8.35 -0.46
C MET A 281 -12.60 8.17 0.53
N MET A 282 -13.70 7.52 0.13
CA MET A 282 -14.79 7.19 1.04
C MET A 282 -14.33 6.27 2.18
N ASN A 283 -13.45 5.31 1.91
CA ASN A 283 -12.88 4.44 2.93
C ASN A 283 -11.90 5.19 3.86
N ILE A 284 -11.10 6.13 3.33
CA ILE A 284 -10.30 7.05 4.17
C ILE A 284 -11.24 7.85 5.07
N LYS A 285 -12.27 8.49 4.50
CA LYS A 285 -13.25 9.30 5.24
C LYS A 285 -13.99 8.49 6.30
N LYS A 286 -14.37 7.24 6.01
CA LYS A 286 -14.98 6.33 7.00
C LYS A 286 -14.06 6.11 8.19
N VAL A 287 -12.79 5.80 7.95
CA VAL A 287 -11.80 5.59 9.02
C VAL A 287 -11.61 6.88 9.83
N THR A 288 -11.49 8.04 9.19
CA THR A 288 -11.32 9.31 9.89
C THR A 288 -12.57 9.72 10.67
N ASP A 289 -13.76 9.57 10.10
CA ASP A 289 -15.03 9.88 10.76
C ASP A 289 -15.24 8.94 11.96
N PHE A 290 -14.91 7.66 11.82
CA PHE A 290 -14.96 6.69 12.91
C PHE A 290 -14.01 7.10 14.04
N LEU A 291 -12.77 7.49 13.74
CA LEU A 291 -11.83 8.01 14.73
C LEU A 291 -12.33 9.29 15.42
N ASN A 292 -12.93 10.21 14.66
CA ASN A 292 -13.47 11.47 15.18
C ASN A 292 -14.71 11.27 16.05
N SER A 293 -15.46 10.18 15.85
CA SER A 293 -16.75 9.93 16.52
C SER A 293 -16.64 9.66 18.02
N SER A 294 -15.45 9.30 18.52
CA SER A 294 -15.27 9.03 19.95
C SER A 294 -15.38 10.29 20.79
N ASN A 295 -16.11 10.19 21.90
CA ASN A 295 -16.21 11.22 22.93
C ASN A 295 -14.84 11.65 23.51
N LEU A 296 -13.80 10.82 23.40
CA LEU A 296 -12.46 11.18 23.85
C LEU A 296 -11.82 12.28 22.98
N VAL A 297 -12.14 12.38 21.69
CA VAL A 297 -11.63 13.45 20.81
C VAL A 297 -12.09 14.83 21.32
N GLN A 298 -13.31 14.90 21.86
CA GLN A 298 -13.85 16.12 22.43
C GLN A 298 -13.35 16.35 23.87
N SER A 299 -13.28 15.30 24.69
CA SER A 299 -13.03 15.43 26.13
C SER A 299 -11.57 15.34 26.56
N GLN A 300 -10.66 14.81 25.74
CA GLN A 300 -9.25 14.60 26.08
C GLN A 300 -8.32 15.32 25.11
N LYS A 301 -7.34 16.05 25.66
CA LYS A 301 -6.37 16.84 24.87
C LYS A 301 -5.57 15.96 23.91
N GLU A 302 -5.10 14.80 24.39
CA GLU A 302 -4.22 13.89 23.66
C GLU A 302 -4.91 13.32 22.41
N TYR A 303 -6.19 13.00 22.52
CA TYR A 303 -7.00 12.48 21.42
C TYR A 303 -7.36 13.56 20.41
N ARG A 304 -7.66 14.78 20.89
CA ARG A 304 -7.87 15.94 20.03
C ARG A 304 -6.62 16.28 19.23
N GLU A 305 -5.46 16.31 19.89
CA GLU A 305 -4.17 16.57 19.25
C GLU A 305 -3.81 15.47 18.25
N PHE A 306 -3.98 14.20 18.62
CA PHE A 306 -3.79 13.07 17.72
C PHE A 306 -4.64 13.20 16.45
N TYR A 307 -5.94 13.50 16.59
CA TYR A 307 -6.85 13.63 15.45
C TYR A 307 -6.49 14.82 14.56
N ALA A 308 -6.15 15.97 15.15
CA ALA A 308 -5.70 17.14 14.39
C ALA A 308 -4.44 16.83 13.57
N ARG A 309 -3.46 16.13 14.16
CA ARG A 309 -2.25 15.67 13.46
C ARG A 309 -2.57 14.66 12.37
N LEU A 310 -3.53 13.77 12.60
CA LEU A 310 -3.99 12.80 11.60
C LEU A 310 -4.56 13.49 10.35
N ALA A 311 -5.40 14.51 10.52
CA ALA A 311 -5.89 15.32 9.41
C ALA A 311 -4.74 16.01 8.64
N ILE A 312 -3.81 16.65 9.34
CA ILE A 312 -2.64 17.32 8.73
C ILE A 312 -1.78 16.31 7.97
N ASN A 313 -1.50 15.15 8.56
CA ASN A 313 -0.66 14.12 7.95
C ASN A 313 -1.32 13.45 6.73
N LEU A 314 -2.64 13.34 6.69
CA LEU A 314 -3.37 12.92 5.50
C LEU A 314 -3.23 13.95 4.37
N GLN A 315 -3.43 15.24 4.67
CA GLN A 315 -3.25 16.32 3.70
C GLN A 315 -1.82 16.36 3.15
N GLN A 316 -0.81 16.25 4.02
CA GLN A 316 0.59 16.17 3.61
C GLN A 316 0.90 14.92 2.76
N SER A 317 0.09 13.87 2.89
CA SER A 317 0.19 12.64 2.09
C SER A 317 -0.64 12.70 0.79
N GLY A 318 -1.23 13.85 0.46
CA GLY A 318 -1.94 14.11 -0.79
C GLY A 318 -3.47 13.95 -0.72
N VAL A 319 -4.05 13.65 0.45
CA VAL A 319 -5.50 13.48 0.60
C VAL A 319 -6.18 14.86 0.71
N ASN A 320 -7.00 15.23 -0.28
CA ASN A 320 -7.79 16.46 -0.30
C ASN A 320 -9.29 16.17 -0.50
N ASP A 321 -10.16 17.14 -0.21
CA ASP A 321 -11.61 16.97 -0.26
C ASP A 321 -12.21 16.90 -1.68
N SER A 322 -11.39 16.99 -2.74
CA SER A 322 -11.89 16.94 -4.12
C SER A 322 -11.89 15.51 -4.66
N PHE A 323 -13.08 14.92 -4.76
CA PHE A 323 -13.29 13.52 -5.13
C PHE A 323 -13.27 13.23 -6.64
N ALA A 324 -13.37 14.26 -7.49
CA ALA A 324 -13.80 14.08 -8.88
C ALA A 324 -12.65 13.89 -9.88
N GLU A 325 -11.41 14.21 -9.51
CA GLU A 325 -10.32 14.35 -10.47
C GLU A 325 -9.01 13.82 -9.89
N ALA A 326 -8.40 12.83 -10.56
CA ALA A 326 -7.01 12.50 -10.28
C ALA A 326 -6.12 13.58 -10.89
N TYR A 327 -5.30 14.22 -10.06
CA TYR A 327 -4.36 15.23 -10.50
C TYR A 327 -2.94 14.65 -10.54
N PHE A 328 -2.26 14.78 -11.68
CA PHE A 328 -0.85 14.42 -11.82
C PHE A 328 -0.02 15.65 -12.25
N ASP A 329 1.16 15.85 -11.66
CA ASP A 329 2.08 16.88 -12.15
C ASP A 329 2.57 16.50 -13.55
N TYR A 330 2.85 15.22 -13.78
CA TYR A 330 3.26 14.68 -15.06
C TYR A 330 2.50 13.39 -15.40
N LEU A 331 1.90 13.34 -16.57
CA LEU A 331 1.35 12.11 -17.17
C LEU A 331 2.10 11.78 -18.45
N PHE A 332 2.70 10.60 -18.50
CA PHE A 332 3.38 10.09 -19.70
C PHE A 332 2.49 9.06 -20.38
N GLU A 333 1.99 9.37 -21.57
CA GLU A 333 1.12 8.49 -22.34
C GLU A 333 1.87 7.83 -23.50
N TYR A 334 1.91 6.49 -23.46
CA TYR A 334 2.50 5.64 -24.47
C TYR A 334 1.38 4.83 -25.14
N PRO A 335 0.93 5.17 -26.36
CA PRO A 335 -0.30 4.60 -26.93
C PRO A 335 -0.34 3.09 -27.15
N ASP A 336 0.82 2.43 -27.25
CA ASP A 336 0.93 0.97 -27.39
C ASP A 336 1.12 0.29 -26.02
N SER A 337 0.95 -1.03 -25.93
CA SER A 337 1.19 -1.76 -24.67
C SER A 337 2.62 -1.53 -24.15
N LEU A 338 2.72 -1.09 -22.89
CA LEU A 338 3.99 -0.76 -22.27
C LEU A 338 4.45 -1.85 -21.30
N SER A 339 5.66 -2.36 -21.52
CA SER A 339 6.30 -3.27 -20.57
C SER A 339 6.94 -2.49 -19.41
N THR A 340 6.65 -2.89 -18.17
CA THR A 340 7.32 -2.35 -16.97
C THR A 340 8.83 -2.61 -16.92
N LYS A 341 9.32 -3.52 -17.76
CA LYS A 341 10.76 -3.83 -17.93
C LYS A 341 11.47 -2.94 -18.95
N SER A 342 10.73 -2.12 -19.71
CA SER A 342 11.29 -1.21 -20.71
C SER A 342 12.18 -0.14 -20.06
N GLU A 343 13.20 0.33 -20.79
CA GLU A 343 14.08 1.40 -20.30
C GLU A 343 13.32 2.71 -20.12
N PHE A 344 12.32 2.97 -20.96
CA PHE A 344 11.38 4.06 -20.80
C PHE A 344 10.72 4.04 -19.42
N PHE A 345 10.06 2.93 -19.06
CA PHE A 345 9.33 2.82 -17.78
C PHE A 345 10.28 2.92 -16.58
N LYS A 346 11.42 2.22 -16.62
CA LYS A 346 12.43 2.28 -15.55
C LYS A 346 12.96 3.71 -15.33
N SER A 347 13.16 4.47 -16.40
CA SER A 347 13.63 5.85 -16.30
C SER A 347 12.65 6.75 -15.55
N LEU A 348 11.35 6.57 -15.78
CA LEU A 348 10.28 7.30 -15.11
C LEU A 348 10.11 6.86 -13.65
N VAL A 349 10.26 5.57 -13.35
CA VAL A 349 10.30 5.06 -11.96
C VAL A 349 11.46 5.72 -11.20
N ALA A 350 12.65 5.74 -11.78
CA ALA A 350 13.82 6.37 -11.16
C ALA A 350 13.62 7.88 -10.95
N LEU A 351 12.94 8.55 -11.88
CA LEU A 351 12.58 9.97 -11.77
C LEU A 351 11.62 10.23 -10.59
N SER A 352 10.57 9.40 -10.47
CA SER A 352 9.59 9.47 -9.38
C SER A 352 10.24 9.26 -8.00
N ILE A 353 11.14 8.29 -7.87
CA ILE A 353 11.87 8.04 -6.62
C ILE A 353 12.72 9.26 -6.21
N LYS A 354 13.37 9.92 -7.18
CA LYS A 354 14.19 11.11 -6.91
C LYS A 354 13.37 12.35 -6.57
N ASN A 355 12.12 12.42 -7.02
CA ASN A 355 11.25 13.58 -6.86
C ASN A 355 9.95 13.20 -6.16
N PRO A 356 10.00 12.80 -4.87
CA PRO A 356 8.83 12.27 -4.19
C PRO A 356 7.70 13.29 -4.06
N SER A 357 7.97 14.60 -4.12
CA SER A 357 6.96 15.68 -4.10
C SER A 357 6.04 15.68 -5.33
N LEU A 358 6.45 15.06 -6.44
CA LEU A 358 5.69 15.08 -7.69
C LEU A 358 4.82 13.83 -7.84
N GLN A 359 3.60 14.03 -8.35
CA GLN A 359 2.69 12.97 -8.76
C GLN A 359 2.94 12.65 -10.24
N ILE A 360 3.62 11.54 -10.50
CA ILE A 360 3.96 11.09 -11.84
C ILE A 360 3.16 9.83 -12.16
N ALA A 361 2.49 9.82 -13.31
CA ALA A 361 1.81 8.65 -13.83
C ALA A 361 2.30 8.30 -15.24
N VAL A 362 2.21 7.01 -15.56
CA VAL A 362 2.45 6.48 -16.90
C VAL A 362 1.19 5.77 -17.34
N LYS A 363 0.72 6.04 -18.55
CA LYS A 363 -0.48 5.43 -19.11
C LYS A 363 -0.13 4.74 -20.42
N ASP A 364 -0.71 3.58 -20.65
CA ASP A 364 -0.76 2.95 -21.97
C ASP A 364 -2.19 2.84 -22.52
N GLN A 365 -2.43 1.97 -23.50
CA GLN A 365 -3.75 1.77 -24.10
C GLN A 365 -4.85 1.39 -23.08
N ASP A 366 -4.52 0.56 -22.09
CA ASP A 366 -5.49 -0.09 -21.21
C ASP A 366 -5.26 0.19 -19.72
N GLN A 367 -4.03 0.58 -19.37
CA GLN A 367 -3.53 0.63 -18.01
C GLN A 367 -2.88 1.96 -17.67
N ILE A 368 -2.84 2.25 -16.37
CA ILE A 368 -2.12 3.38 -15.81
C ILE A 368 -1.36 2.94 -14.56
N TRP A 369 -0.10 3.37 -14.48
CA TRP A 369 0.81 3.17 -13.37
C TRP A 369 1.01 4.48 -12.64
N ILE A 370 0.68 4.52 -11.36
CA ILE A 370 0.94 5.67 -10.50
C ILE A 370 2.32 5.48 -9.85
N LEU A 371 3.34 6.15 -10.37
CA LEU A 371 4.73 5.90 -10.01
C LEU A 371 5.03 6.32 -8.55
N PRO A 372 5.98 5.64 -7.86
CA PRO A 372 6.91 4.61 -8.37
C PRO A 372 6.33 3.19 -8.37
N THR A 373 5.02 3.04 -8.12
CA THR A 373 4.36 1.73 -8.15
C THR A 373 4.41 1.13 -9.56
N GLN A 374 4.87 -0.12 -9.66
CA GLN A 374 4.90 -0.87 -10.93
C GLN A 374 3.61 -1.66 -11.21
N SER A 375 2.70 -1.69 -10.24
CA SER A 375 1.35 -2.23 -10.40
C SER A 375 0.47 -1.24 -11.16
N SER A 376 -0.18 -1.71 -12.21
CA SER A 376 -1.11 -0.92 -12.98
C SER A 376 -2.50 -0.91 -12.35
N LEU A 377 -3.31 0.06 -12.76
CA LEU A 377 -4.76 0.08 -12.61
C LEU A 377 -5.38 0.13 -14.01
N PRO A 378 -6.54 -0.50 -14.23
CA PRO A 378 -7.28 -0.32 -15.49
C PRO A 378 -7.63 1.14 -15.70
N LEU A 379 -7.60 1.67 -16.92
CA LEU A 379 -7.93 3.10 -17.16
C LEU A 379 -9.34 3.50 -16.75
N LYS A 380 -10.29 2.55 -16.79
CA LYS A 380 -11.67 2.71 -16.28
C LYS A 380 -11.72 3.04 -14.78
N THR A 381 -10.58 3.00 -14.09
CA THR A 381 -10.41 3.43 -12.70
C THR A 381 -10.50 4.95 -12.52
N PHE A 382 -10.48 5.74 -13.59
CA PHE A 382 -10.50 7.21 -13.54
C PHE A 382 -11.64 7.77 -14.40
N ASP A 383 -12.55 8.53 -13.77
CA ASP A 383 -13.64 9.25 -14.45
C ASP A 383 -13.07 10.42 -15.25
N GLN A 384 -12.15 11.18 -14.63
CA GLN A 384 -11.39 12.26 -15.26
C GLN A 384 -9.97 12.31 -14.68
N MET A 385 -9.00 12.57 -15.55
CA MET A 385 -7.61 12.80 -15.18
C MET A 385 -7.24 14.23 -15.56
N LYS A 386 -6.75 14.99 -14.58
CA LYS A 386 -6.13 16.30 -14.80
C LYS A 386 -4.64 16.21 -14.62
N THR A 387 -3.92 16.95 -15.44
CA THR A 387 -2.47 16.87 -15.48
C THR A 387 -1.87 18.24 -15.76
N GLN A 388 -0.84 18.64 -15.03
CA GLN A 388 -0.17 19.91 -15.36
C GLN A 388 0.57 19.79 -16.69
N GLN A 389 1.37 18.73 -16.84
CA GLN A 389 2.09 18.41 -18.06
C GLN A 389 1.73 17.00 -18.55
N HIS A 390 1.06 16.92 -19.69
CA HIS A 390 0.86 15.68 -20.41
C HIS A 390 1.97 15.51 -21.45
N VAL A 391 2.72 14.41 -21.39
CA VAL A 391 3.71 14.01 -22.40
C VAL A 391 3.13 12.84 -23.21
N PHE A 392 2.77 13.10 -24.47
CA PHE A 392 2.14 12.11 -25.35
C PHE A 392 3.11 11.67 -26.45
N PHE A 393 3.32 10.36 -26.61
CA PHE A 393 4.17 9.79 -27.65
C PHE A 393 3.34 9.41 -28.88
N ALA A 394 3.56 10.05 -30.02
CA ALA A 394 2.89 9.73 -31.28
C ALA A 394 3.60 8.58 -32.01
N CYS A 395 3.20 7.34 -31.72
CA CYS A 395 3.76 6.12 -32.32
C CYS A 395 3.51 6.01 -33.84
N LEU A 396 4.31 5.19 -34.52
CA LEU A 396 4.18 4.93 -35.95
C LEU A 396 2.80 4.31 -36.27
N GLY A 397 1.87 5.13 -36.74
CA GLY A 397 0.48 4.73 -37.03
C GLY A 397 -0.55 5.80 -36.65
N LEU A 398 -0.24 6.62 -35.65
CA LEU A 398 -1.06 7.76 -35.21
C LEU A 398 -0.77 8.99 -36.07
N LYS A 399 -1.26 9.01 -37.31
CA LYS A 399 -1.16 10.18 -38.20
C LYS A 399 -2.08 11.32 -37.77
N ASP A 400 -3.21 10.98 -37.15
CA ASP A 400 -4.26 11.89 -36.76
C ASP A 400 -4.33 11.96 -35.23
N ILE A 401 -3.96 13.10 -34.66
CA ILE A 401 -4.07 13.34 -33.21
C ILE A 401 -5.28 14.24 -32.99
N ASN A 402 -6.30 13.71 -32.31
CA ASN A 402 -7.45 14.52 -31.93
C ASN A 402 -7.09 15.39 -30.71
N MET A 403 -6.74 16.65 -30.93
CA MET A 403 -6.38 17.59 -29.85
C MET A 403 -7.51 17.78 -28.83
N SER A 404 -8.77 17.61 -29.22
CA SER A 404 -9.90 17.80 -28.32
C SER A 404 -9.92 16.83 -27.15
N GLN A 405 -9.25 15.67 -27.27
CA GLN A 405 -9.18 14.69 -26.20
C GLN A 405 -8.37 15.19 -25.00
N PHE A 406 -7.51 16.18 -25.18
CA PHE A 406 -6.66 16.73 -24.12
C PHE A 406 -7.22 18.01 -23.50
N PHE A 407 -8.24 18.63 -24.10
CA PHE A 407 -8.86 19.84 -23.56
C PHE A 407 -9.50 19.56 -22.20
N ASN A 408 -9.39 20.53 -21.29
CA ASN A 408 -9.84 20.41 -19.90
C ASN A 408 -9.17 19.29 -19.07
N GLN A 409 -8.20 18.56 -19.64
CA GLN A 409 -7.40 17.53 -18.95
C GLN A 409 -5.97 17.98 -18.68
N THR A 410 -5.41 18.90 -19.47
CA THR A 410 -4.04 19.36 -19.24
C THR A 410 -3.81 20.82 -19.58
N ASP A 411 -2.93 21.46 -18.81
CA ASP A 411 -2.47 22.83 -19.10
C ASP A 411 -1.48 22.82 -20.28
N LYS A 412 -0.61 21.80 -20.32
CA LYS A 412 0.51 21.70 -21.24
C LYS A 412 0.62 20.32 -21.86
N LEU A 413 0.61 20.26 -23.19
CA LEU A 413 0.83 19.02 -23.94
C LEU A 413 2.20 19.04 -24.63
N LEU A 414 3.09 18.15 -24.24
CA LEU A 414 4.32 17.85 -24.96
C LEU A 414 4.08 16.65 -25.87
N LEU A 415 3.91 16.92 -27.15
CA LEU A 415 3.77 15.90 -28.18
C LEU A 415 5.15 15.48 -28.68
N ILE A 416 5.52 14.21 -28.51
CA ILE A 416 6.80 13.65 -28.96
C ILE A 416 6.57 12.74 -30.16
N LYS A 417 7.35 12.92 -31.23
CA LYS A 417 7.24 12.09 -32.43
C LYS A 417 7.95 10.75 -32.24
N GLY A 418 7.23 9.66 -32.55
CA GLY A 418 7.75 8.30 -32.52
C GLY A 418 7.68 7.67 -31.14
N CYS A 419 7.68 6.33 -31.13
CA CYS A 419 7.66 5.52 -29.92
C CYS A 419 8.85 4.57 -29.95
N ASP A 420 9.71 4.69 -28.96
CA ASP A 420 10.81 3.76 -28.73
C ASP A 420 10.93 3.53 -27.23
N SER A 421 10.35 2.43 -26.76
CA SER A 421 10.34 2.05 -25.34
C SER A 421 11.72 1.61 -24.84
N ASN A 422 12.67 1.34 -25.75
CA ASN A 422 14.05 1.00 -25.41
C ASN A 422 14.96 2.24 -25.37
N LYS A 423 14.52 3.37 -25.92
CA LYS A 423 15.27 4.63 -25.87
C LYS A 423 15.17 5.24 -24.48
N LYS A 424 16.33 5.65 -23.97
CA LYS A 424 16.43 6.44 -22.74
C LYS A 424 16.23 7.91 -23.08
N PHE A 425 15.24 8.53 -22.45
CA PHE A 425 15.02 9.98 -22.50
C PHE A 425 15.43 10.60 -21.16
N ASP A 426 15.97 11.81 -21.22
CA ASP A 426 16.32 12.57 -20.00
C ASP A 426 15.10 13.32 -19.44
N PHE A 427 14.12 12.58 -18.89
CA PHE A 427 12.95 13.20 -18.26
C PHE A 427 13.28 13.99 -16.98
N ALA A 428 14.47 13.81 -16.39
CA ALA A 428 14.89 14.61 -15.24
C ALA A 428 15.05 16.08 -15.61
N SER A 429 15.65 16.36 -16.78
CA SER A 429 15.76 17.72 -17.31
C SER A 429 14.40 18.38 -17.59
N LEU A 430 13.37 17.61 -17.98
CA LEU A 430 12.00 18.10 -18.13
C LEU A 430 11.43 18.58 -16.80
N VAL A 431 11.60 17.77 -15.75
CA VAL A 431 11.09 18.10 -14.41
C VAL A 431 11.81 19.31 -13.80
N SER A 432 13.13 19.40 -13.93
CA SER A 432 13.92 20.46 -13.29
C SER A 432 13.95 21.78 -14.06
N GLY A 433 13.85 21.73 -15.40
CA GLY A 433 14.08 22.88 -16.28
C GLY A 433 13.07 23.04 -17.41
N GLY A 434 11.96 22.30 -17.39
CA GLY A 434 10.90 22.36 -18.38
C GLY A 434 11.33 21.89 -19.78
N VAL A 435 10.47 22.15 -20.76
CA VAL A 435 10.67 21.66 -22.14
C VAL A 435 11.95 22.18 -22.80
N ARG A 436 12.44 23.37 -22.41
CA ARG A 436 13.70 23.93 -22.94
C ARG A 436 14.91 23.11 -22.51
N SER A 437 14.97 22.71 -21.24
CA SER A 437 16.04 21.85 -20.75
C SER A 437 15.89 20.43 -21.29
N PHE A 438 14.66 19.91 -21.36
CA PHE A 438 14.38 18.61 -21.98
C PHE A 438 14.88 18.52 -23.43
N SER A 439 14.57 19.54 -24.22
CA SER A 439 14.92 19.58 -25.64
C SER A 439 16.42 19.72 -25.89
N SER A 440 17.17 20.42 -25.02
CA SER A 440 18.62 20.56 -25.15
C SER A 440 19.38 19.27 -24.80
N HIS A 441 18.86 18.47 -23.86
CA HIS A 441 19.42 17.18 -23.48
C HIS A 441 19.01 16.04 -24.42
N ASN A 442 17.86 16.17 -25.09
CA ASN A 442 17.34 15.19 -26.05
C ASN A 442 17.40 15.74 -27.48
N LYS A 443 18.62 15.92 -28.01
CA LYS A 443 18.88 16.62 -29.28
C LYS A 443 18.18 16.01 -30.52
N ASN A 444 18.06 14.69 -30.55
CA ASN A 444 17.51 13.96 -31.70
C ASN A 444 16.04 13.57 -31.50
N LEU A 445 15.25 14.47 -30.95
CA LEU A 445 13.84 14.25 -30.65
C LEU A 445 13.00 15.35 -31.31
N ALA A 446 12.10 14.96 -32.19
CA ALA A 446 11.10 15.87 -32.73
C ALA A 446 9.92 15.96 -31.75
N PHE A 447 9.49 17.19 -31.44
CA PHE A 447 8.40 17.47 -30.52
C PHE A 447 7.67 18.76 -30.84
N ILE A 448 6.48 18.91 -30.24
CA ILE A 448 5.73 20.16 -30.20
C ILE A 448 5.17 20.32 -28.78
N GLN A 449 5.46 21.46 -28.14
CA GLN A 449 4.86 21.86 -26.88
C GLN A 449 3.69 22.79 -27.16
N PHE A 450 2.51 22.41 -26.68
CA PHE A 450 1.32 23.22 -26.73
C PHE A 450 0.99 23.78 -25.34
N HIS A 451 0.43 24.99 -25.32
CA HIS A 451 -0.34 25.49 -24.19
C HIS A 451 -1.82 25.31 -24.52
N LEU A 452 -2.46 24.30 -23.92
CA LEU A 452 -3.77 23.87 -24.37
C LEU A 452 -4.89 24.90 -24.17
N PRO A 453 -4.94 25.67 -23.07
CA PRO A 453 -5.96 26.71 -22.94
C PRO A 453 -5.92 27.73 -24.09
N SER A 454 -4.71 28.12 -24.53
CA SER A 454 -4.55 29.02 -25.68
C SER A 454 -4.90 28.35 -27.00
N PHE A 455 -4.57 27.07 -27.16
CA PHE A 455 -4.92 26.32 -28.37
C PHE A 455 -6.44 26.10 -28.49
N GLU A 456 -7.13 25.80 -27.38
CA GLU A 456 -8.57 25.58 -27.33
C GLU A 456 -9.37 26.76 -27.86
N MET A 457 -8.93 28.00 -27.58
CA MET A 457 -9.53 29.23 -28.12
C MET A 457 -9.60 29.25 -29.65
N LYS A 458 -8.68 28.54 -30.33
CA LYS A 458 -8.56 28.47 -31.78
C LYS A 458 -8.88 27.09 -32.36
N ALA A 459 -9.29 26.13 -31.53
CA ALA A 459 -9.48 24.74 -31.95
C ALA A 459 -10.51 24.58 -33.07
N LYS A 460 -11.58 25.38 -33.09
CA LYS A 460 -12.60 25.35 -34.16
C LYS A 460 -12.03 25.76 -35.52
N GLU A 461 -11.17 26.78 -35.54
CA GLU A 461 -10.51 27.29 -36.75
C GLU A 461 -9.41 26.34 -37.25
N LEU A 462 -8.87 25.49 -36.36
CA LEU A 462 -7.78 24.56 -36.62
C LEU A 462 -8.25 23.10 -36.74
N ALA A 463 -9.56 22.84 -36.76
CA ALA A 463 -10.14 21.50 -36.70
C ALA A 463 -9.79 20.62 -37.93
N HIS A 464 -9.41 21.23 -39.06
CA HIS A 464 -8.97 20.51 -40.25
C HIS A 464 -7.54 19.97 -40.14
N ILE A 465 -6.75 20.45 -39.17
CA ILE A 465 -5.38 19.99 -38.96
C ILE A 465 -5.40 18.66 -38.22
N LYS A 466 -4.85 17.63 -38.87
CA LYS A 466 -4.72 16.29 -38.28
C LYS A 466 -3.27 15.92 -37.95
N ASN A 467 -2.31 16.45 -38.71
CA ASN A 467 -0.89 16.19 -38.56
C ASN A 467 -0.14 17.49 -38.18
N PHE A 468 0.03 17.70 -36.87
CA PHE A 468 0.67 18.90 -36.35
C PHE A 468 2.18 18.97 -36.68
N PHE A 469 2.87 17.84 -36.82
CA PHE A 469 4.29 17.83 -37.21
C PHE A 469 4.49 18.31 -38.65
N GLU A 470 3.60 17.94 -39.56
CA GLU A 470 3.64 18.42 -40.94
C GLU A 470 3.27 19.90 -41.06
N LEU A 471 2.31 20.36 -40.25
CA LEU A 471 1.95 21.77 -40.14
C LEU A 471 3.21 22.60 -39.85
N VAL A 472 3.88 22.34 -38.72
CA VAL A 472 5.02 23.16 -38.27
C VAL A 472 6.32 22.91 -39.05
N LYS A 473 6.43 21.82 -39.83
CA LYS A 473 7.63 21.50 -40.62
C LYS A 473 7.98 22.60 -41.63
N ASN A 474 6.96 23.15 -42.29
CA ASN A 474 7.16 24.13 -43.36
C ASN A 474 7.47 25.54 -42.85
N ARG A 475 7.17 25.84 -41.58
CA ARG A 475 7.48 27.13 -40.92
C ARG A 475 6.98 28.37 -41.69
N ASP A 476 5.91 28.22 -42.46
CA ASP A 476 5.40 29.27 -43.35
C ASP A 476 4.32 30.11 -42.66
N VAL A 477 4.72 31.22 -42.03
CA VAL A 477 3.83 32.12 -41.27
C VAL A 477 2.68 32.71 -42.10
N ASN A 478 2.72 32.63 -43.43
CA ASN A 478 1.67 33.16 -44.29
C ASN A 478 0.48 32.23 -44.45
N LYS A 479 0.58 30.97 -44.02
CA LYS A 479 -0.57 30.07 -44.06
C LYS A 479 -1.65 30.51 -43.06
N ALA A 480 -2.91 30.31 -43.44
CA ALA A 480 -4.07 30.73 -42.66
C ALA A 480 -4.03 30.18 -41.23
N GLU A 481 -3.54 28.94 -41.05
CA GLU A 481 -3.41 28.29 -39.74
C GLU A 481 -2.50 29.06 -38.78
N PHE A 482 -1.38 29.60 -39.28
CA PHE A 482 -0.43 30.35 -38.45
C PHE A 482 -0.87 31.79 -38.20
N GLN A 483 -1.58 32.39 -39.16
CA GLN A 483 -2.24 33.68 -38.95
C GLN A 483 -3.33 33.58 -37.89
N THR A 484 -4.11 32.49 -37.88
CA THR A 484 -5.07 32.17 -36.81
C THR A 484 -4.41 32.08 -35.44
N LEU A 485 -3.19 31.53 -35.37
CA LEU A 485 -2.37 31.49 -34.15
C LEU A 485 -1.64 32.82 -33.86
N GLY A 486 -1.76 33.81 -34.74
CA GLY A 486 -1.15 35.13 -34.58
C GLY A 486 0.38 35.12 -34.71
N TRP A 487 0.96 34.15 -35.43
CA TRP A 487 2.40 34.06 -35.63
C TRP A 487 2.91 35.16 -36.57
N SER A 488 3.93 35.89 -36.13
CA SER A 488 4.57 36.93 -36.94
C SER A 488 5.98 36.53 -37.42
N GLN A 489 6.72 35.81 -36.59
CA GLN A 489 8.08 35.32 -36.87
C GLN A 489 8.35 34.02 -36.13
N ILE A 490 9.30 33.23 -36.62
CA ILE A 490 9.76 31.99 -35.98
C ILE A 490 11.28 32.10 -35.81
N LYS A 491 11.76 31.91 -34.58
CA LYS A 491 13.20 31.98 -34.26
C LYS A 491 13.71 30.63 -33.77
N TRP A 492 14.91 30.28 -34.21
CA TRP A 492 15.67 29.17 -33.65
C TRP A 492 16.40 29.63 -32.39
N TYR A 493 16.34 28.84 -31.34
CA TYR A 493 16.96 29.10 -30.06
C TYR A 493 18.00 28.00 -29.78
N GLU A 494 19.30 28.35 -29.85
CA GLU A 494 20.41 27.41 -29.72
C GLU A 494 20.47 26.74 -28.33
N ASP A 495 20.09 27.44 -27.29
CA ASP A 495 20.06 26.96 -25.91
C ASP A 495 19.05 25.81 -25.71
N SER A 496 17.87 25.92 -26.33
CA SER A 496 16.84 24.88 -26.34
C SER A 496 16.91 23.97 -27.57
N GLN A 497 17.79 24.28 -28.52
CA GLN A 497 17.87 23.64 -29.83
C GLN A 497 16.49 23.55 -30.49
N ALA A 498 15.64 24.57 -30.41
CA ALA A 498 14.25 24.46 -30.87
C ALA A 498 13.73 25.77 -31.46
N TYR A 499 12.65 25.67 -32.23
CA TYR A 499 11.94 26.82 -32.78
C TYR A 499 10.91 27.32 -31.78
N LYS A 500 10.85 28.64 -31.59
CA LYS A 500 9.78 29.31 -30.86
C LYS A 500 9.15 30.37 -31.77
N PRO A 501 7.81 30.35 -31.95
CA PRO A 501 7.11 31.41 -32.64
C PRO A 501 7.00 32.66 -31.75
N ASP A 502 6.99 33.82 -32.38
CA ASP A 502 6.51 35.05 -31.76
C ASP A 502 5.04 35.20 -32.17
N ALA A 503 4.16 35.11 -31.18
CA ALA A 503 2.74 34.98 -31.41
C ALA A 503 1.94 35.83 -30.41
N VAL A 504 0.80 36.33 -30.88
CA VAL A 504 -0.19 36.97 -29.98
C VAL A 504 -0.89 35.92 -29.11
N ILE A 505 -0.99 34.68 -29.61
CA ILE A 505 -1.56 33.54 -28.91
C ILE A 505 -0.48 32.45 -28.78
N ASP A 506 -0.01 32.20 -27.57
CA ASP A 506 1.05 31.23 -27.26
C ASP A 506 0.55 29.77 -27.30
N ALA A 507 -0.25 29.39 -28.30
CA ALA A 507 -0.82 28.04 -28.41
C ALA A 507 0.24 26.95 -28.65
N ILE A 508 1.32 27.28 -29.35
CA ILE A 508 2.50 26.44 -29.57
C ILE A 508 3.70 27.19 -29.00
N GLU A 509 4.25 26.69 -27.90
CA GLU A 509 5.30 27.39 -27.14
C GLU A 509 6.69 27.11 -27.69
N LEU A 510 6.94 25.87 -28.15
CA LEU A 510 8.25 25.39 -28.58
C LEU A 510 8.09 24.16 -29.46
N PHE A 511 8.88 24.03 -30.53
CA PHE A 511 8.86 22.82 -31.35
C PHE A 511 10.20 22.51 -32.01
N ARG A 512 10.42 21.23 -32.31
CA ARG A 512 11.49 20.74 -33.17
C ARG A 512 10.89 19.70 -34.11
N THR A 513 11.07 19.89 -35.42
CA THR A 513 10.75 18.85 -36.40
C THR A 513 12.02 18.09 -36.76
N ASP A 514 11.89 16.89 -37.35
CA ASP A 514 13.02 16.04 -37.70
C ASP A 514 14.15 16.87 -38.32
N ILE A 515 15.35 16.73 -37.74
CA ILE A 515 16.59 17.17 -38.34
C ILE A 515 16.94 16.03 -39.30
N ASN A 516 16.96 16.31 -40.60
CA ASN A 516 17.47 15.36 -41.59
C ASN A 516 18.85 14.83 -41.20
#